data_AF-G8PGD9-F1
#
_entry.id   AF-G8PGD9-F1
#
_cell.length_a   1.000
_cell.length_b   1.000
_cell.length_c   1.000
_cell.angle_alpha   90.00
_cell.angle_beta   90.00
_cell.angle_gamma   90.00
#
_symmetry.space_group_name_H-M   'P 1'
#
loop_
_entity.id
_entity.type
_entity.pdbx_description
1 polymer ?
#
loop_
_entity_poly.entity_id
_entity_poly.type
_entity_poly.pdbx_seq_one_letter_code
_entity_poly.pdbx_strand_id
1 'polypeptide(L)'
;MKKTPFGLGAITTFSAALLLASATQAAPSKNVSGEVLVPLNYIIGLKEDGSSDQAVTEACEKKYEVGMGKEIFVEYQISPTQNRAVALVEDTEVRLTPLGIPETYSFTSDKMPDVLKQKGFLRVIFTMEDDFDDEVVHIIAAGDQPTDKCFLSTEAFKLRQ
;
A
#
# COMPACT_ATOMS: atom_id res chain seq x y z
N MET A 1 -66.51 52.14 38.99
CA MET A 1 -65.28 52.27 39.79
C MET A 1 -64.23 51.32 39.22
N LYS A 2 -63.02 51.83 38.94
CA LYS A 2 -61.67 51.18 38.99
C LYS A 2 -61.53 49.76 38.39
N LYS A 3 -60.57 49.38 37.55
CA LYS A 3 -59.28 49.93 37.07
C LYS A 3 -58.78 48.95 35.99
N THR A 4 -58.23 49.43 34.89
CA THR A 4 -57.21 48.69 34.11
C THR A 4 -55.90 48.68 34.91
N PRO A 5 -54.99 47.70 34.72
CA PRO A 5 -53.91 47.96 33.76
C PRO A 5 -53.36 46.75 33.00
N PHE A 6 -52.72 47.12 31.89
CA PHE A 6 -51.74 46.42 31.05
C PHE A 6 -50.71 45.58 31.80
N GLY A 7 -50.24 44.52 31.13
CA GLY A 7 -48.99 43.83 31.45
C GLY A 7 -48.69 42.68 30.48
N LEU A 8 -48.26 42.98 29.25
CA LEU A 8 -47.52 42.00 28.44
C LEU A 8 -46.09 41.92 28.98
N GLY A 9 -45.87 40.98 29.90
CA GLY A 9 -44.56 40.58 30.37
C GLY A 9 -43.96 39.52 29.45
N ALA A 10 -42.76 39.80 28.95
CA ALA A 10 -41.95 38.91 28.13
C ALA A 10 -41.72 37.55 28.82
N ILE A 11 -41.97 36.45 28.10
CA ILE A 11 -41.39 35.15 28.43
C ILE A 11 -40.49 34.76 27.27
N THR A 12 -39.20 35.04 27.46
CA THR A 12 -38.09 34.49 26.69
C THR A 12 -38.10 32.97 26.82
N THR A 13 -38.57 32.25 25.80
CA THR A 13 -38.35 30.82 25.70
C THR A 13 -36.90 30.57 25.31
N PHE A 14 -36.12 30.06 26.25
CA PHE A 14 -34.78 29.54 26.04
C PHE A 14 -34.86 28.41 25.00
N SER A 15 -34.42 28.69 23.77
CA SER A 15 -34.11 27.65 22.78
C SER A 15 -32.86 26.91 23.25
N ALA A 16 -33.04 25.76 23.89
CA ALA A 16 -31.97 24.80 24.10
C ALA A 16 -31.55 24.26 22.73
N ALA A 17 -30.50 24.83 22.15
CA ALA A 17 -29.85 24.26 20.98
C ALA A 17 -29.25 22.92 21.40
N LEU A 18 -29.87 21.82 20.96
CA LEU A 18 -29.23 20.51 20.97
C LEU A 18 -27.98 20.63 20.08
N LEU A 19 -26.81 20.67 20.71
CA LEU A 19 -25.56 20.39 20.05
C LEU A 19 -25.64 18.94 19.55
N LEU A 20 -25.97 18.76 18.28
CA LEU A 20 -25.70 17.54 17.53
C LEU A 20 -24.18 17.40 17.50
N ALA A 21 -23.64 16.74 18.53
CA ALA A 21 -22.32 16.16 18.47
C ALA A 21 -22.36 15.14 17.33
N SER A 22 -21.84 15.52 16.17
CA SER A 22 -21.49 14.59 15.11
C SER A 22 -20.47 13.64 15.71
N ALA A 23 -20.94 12.54 16.31
CA ALA A 23 -20.10 11.39 16.59
C ALA A 23 -19.58 10.95 15.22
N THR A 24 -18.34 11.32 14.90
CA THR A 24 -17.60 10.70 13.81
C THR A 24 -17.56 9.22 14.18
N GLN A 25 -18.50 8.43 13.65
CA GLN A 25 -18.40 6.99 13.70
C GLN A 25 -17.10 6.67 12.99
N ALA A 26 -16.09 6.26 13.77
CA ALA A 26 -14.93 5.61 13.20
C ALA A 26 -15.47 4.53 12.26
N ALA A 27 -15.06 4.57 11.00
CA ALA A 27 -15.47 3.59 10.02
C ALA A 27 -15.26 2.19 10.63
N PRO A 28 -16.21 1.26 10.44
CA PRO A 28 -16.11 -0.06 11.03
C PRO A 28 -14.76 -0.66 10.65
N SER A 29 -14.09 -1.18 11.66
CA SER A 29 -12.75 -1.70 11.57
C SER A 29 -12.74 -2.85 10.55
N LYS A 30 -12.25 -2.60 9.33
CA LYS A 30 -12.41 -3.51 8.19
C LYS A 30 -11.64 -4.80 8.47
N ASN A 31 -12.33 -5.94 8.45
CA ASN A 31 -11.71 -7.26 8.39
C ASN A 31 -11.84 -7.72 6.94
N VAL A 32 -10.73 -7.72 6.21
CA VAL A 32 -10.70 -8.05 4.79
C VAL A 32 -9.58 -9.05 4.54
N SER A 33 -9.85 -10.03 3.69
CA SER A 33 -8.85 -10.96 3.21
C SER A 33 -9.13 -11.20 1.73
N GLY A 34 -8.07 -11.38 0.96
CA GLY A 34 -8.18 -11.50 -0.48
C GLY A 34 -6.93 -12.10 -1.09
N GLU A 35 -7.07 -12.44 -2.37
CA GLU A 35 -6.03 -13.01 -3.20
C GLU A 35 -5.99 -12.20 -4.49
N VAL A 36 -4.80 -11.83 -4.93
CA VAL A 36 -4.59 -11.05 -6.16
C VAL A 36 -3.46 -11.64 -6.99
N LEU A 37 -3.59 -11.51 -8.30
CA LEU A 37 -2.58 -11.89 -9.28
C LEU A 37 -2.06 -10.60 -9.91
N VAL A 38 -0.82 -10.26 -9.60
CA VAL A 38 -0.24 -8.97 -9.97
C VAL A 38 0.90 -9.17 -10.97
N PRO A 39 0.75 -8.80 -12.25
CA PRO A 39 1.76 -9.06 -13.27
C PRO A 39 2.97 -8.14 -13.15
N LEU A 40 4.19 -8.66 -13.28
CA LEU A 40 5.41 -7.83 -13.36
C LEU A 40 5.65 -7.37 -14.81
N ASN A 41 5.18 -6.19 -15.16
CA ASN A 41 5.22 -5.68 -16.55
C ASN A 41 6.30 -4.62 -16.81
N TYR A 42 6.94 -4.12 -15.77
CA TYR A 42 7.93 -3.07 -15.87
C TYR A 42 9.24 -3.48 -15.22
N ILE A 43 10.35 -3.12 -15.86
CA ILE A 43 11.68 -3.28 -15.29
C ILE A 43 12.54 -2.07 -15.62
N ILE A 44 13.32 -1.62 -14.63
CA ILE A 44 14.28 -0.54 -14.80
C ILE A 44 15.58 -0.86 -14.04
N GLY A 45 16.70 -0.50 -14.64
CA GLY A 45 18.02 -0.56 -14.02
C GLY A 45 18.38 0.77 -13.38
N LEU A 46 18.83 0.71 -12.13
CA LEU A 46 19.20 1.86 -11.32
C LEU A 46 20.67 1.76 -10.90
N LYS A 47 21.40 2.88 -10.96
CA LYS A 47 22.74 3.01 -10.39
C LYS A 47 22.69 3.19 -8.87
N GLU A 48 23.87 3.30 -8.25
CA GLU A 48 24.03 3.55 -6.82
C GLU A 48 23.28 4.78 -6.32
N ASP A 49 23.27 5.86 -7.12
CA ASP A 49 22.58 7.11 -6.81
C ASP A 49 21.06 7.06 -7.04
N GLY A 50 20.54 5.89 -7.45
CA GLY A 50 19.13 5.68 -7.77
C GLY A 50 18.70 6.23 -9.12
N SER A 51 19.62 6.81 -9.92
CA SER A 51 19.31 7.26 -11.27
C SER A 51 19.10 6.08 -12.22
N SER A 52 18.16 6.22 -13.14
CA SER A 52 17.92 5.26 -14.20
C SER A 52 19.06 5.27 -15.22
N ASP A 53 19.48 4.08 -15.66
CA ASP A 53 20.46 3.92 -16.72
C ASP A 53 20.01 2.88 -17.73
N GLN A 54 20.13 3.20 -19.02
CA GLN A 54 19.66 2.31 -20.08
C GLN A 54 20.48 1.03 -20.17
N ALA A 55 21.81 1.10 -20.05
CA ALA A 55 22.64 -0.09 -20.14
C ALA A 55 22.41 -1.01 -18.93
N VAL A 56 22.19 -0.45 -17.74
CA VAL A 56 21.79 -1.22 -16.56
C VAL A 56 20.40 -1.82 -16.74
N THR A 57 19.46 -1.09 -17.36
CA THR A 57 18.10 -1.58 -17.65
C THR A 57 18.13 -2.78 -18.58
N GLU A 58 18.87 -2.70 -19.68
CA GLU A 58 19.04 -3.81 -20.63
C GLU A 58 19.68 -5.04 -19.96
N ALA A 59 20.65 -4.82 -19.05
CA ALA A 59 21.23 -5.89 -18.25
C ALA A 59 20.22 -6.53 -17.29
N CYS A 60 19.38 -5.72 -16.62
CA CYS A 60 18.32 -6.18 -15.75
C CYS A 60 17.25 -6.97 -16.52
N GLU A 61 16.81 -6.47 -17.67
CA GLU A 61 15.87 -7.14 -18.57
C GLU A 61 16.38 -8.53 -18.94
N LYS A 62 17.62 -8.62 -19.43
CA LYS A 62 18.23 -9.90 -19.78
C LYS A 62 18.35 -10.86 -18.59
N LYS A 63 18.64 -10.34 -17.40
CA LYS A 63 18.86 -11.15 -16.19
C LYS A 63 17.57 -11.71 -15.62
N TYR A 64 16.48 -10.94 -15.67
CA TYR A 64 15.21 -11.28 -15.04
C TYR A 64 14.06 -11.49 -16.05
N GLU A 65 14.36 -11.59 -17.35
CA GLU A 65 13.39 -11.77 -18.45
C GLU A 65 12.36 -12.86 -18.16
N VAL A 66 12.80 -13.98 -17.59
CA VAL A 66 11.96 -15.14 -17.26
C VAL A 66 10.86 -14.81 -16.23
N GLY A 67 11.01 -13.75 -15.46
CA GLY A 67 10.03 -13.26 -14.50
C GLY A 67 9.04 -12.24 -15.08
N MET A 68 9.35 -11.63 -16.23
CA MET A 68 8.53 -10.56 -16.80
C MET A 68 7.24 -11.10 -17.42
N GLY A 69 6.13 -10.37 -17.22
CA GLY A 69 4.78 -10.76 -17.62
C GLY A 69 4.17 -11.89 -16.77
N LYS A 70 4.91 -12.45 -15.80
CA LYS A 70 4.36 -13.41 -14.85
C LYS A 70 3.61 -12.70 -13.74
N GLU A 71 2.53 -13.32 -13.31
CA GLU A 71 1.73 -12.88 -12.18
C GLU A 71 2.37 -13.33 -10.87
N ILE A 72 2.51 -12.38 -9.95
CA ILE A 72 2.84 -12.64 -8.56
C ILE A 72 1.53 -12.81 -7.82
N PHE A 73 1.32 -14.01 -7.28
CA PHE A 73 0.20 -14.26 -6.38
C PHE A 73 0.49 -13.63 -5.02
N VAL A 74 -0.47 -12.88 -4.49
CA VAL A 74 -0.41 -12.32 -3.14
C VAL A 74 -1.69 -12.66 -2.39
N GLU A 75 -1.55 -13.30 -1.24
CA GLU A 75 -2.62 -13.44 -0.24
C GLU A 75 -2.42 -12.37 0.84
N TYR A 76 -3.48 -11.63 1.18
CA TYR A 76 -3.43 -10.62 2.23
C TYR A 76 -4.56 -10.80 3.25
N GLN A 77 -4.28 -10.35 4.47
CA GLN A 77 -5.25 -10.24 5.55
C GLN A 77 -5.05 -8.92 6.27
N ILE A 78 -6.13 -8.16 6.39
CA ILE A 78 -6.20 -6.86 7.03
C ILE A 78 -7.24 -6.90 8.11
N SER A 79 -6.84 -6.44 9.30
CA SER A 79 -7.70 -6.37 10.46
C SER A 79 -7.20 -5.29 11.42
N PRO A 80 -7.99 -4.90 12.42
CA PRO A 80 -7.60 -3.85 13.37
C PRO A 80 -6.42 -4.24 14.27
N THR A 81 -6.12 -5.53 14.37
CA THR A 81 -5.08 -6.08 15.24
C THR A 81 -3.92 -6.69 14.48
N GLN A 82 -4.12 -7.06 13.22
CA GLN A 82 -3.12 -7.76 12.43
C GLN A 82 -3.28 -7.50 10.93
N ASN A 83 -2.25 -6.93 10.33
CA ASN A 83 -2.08 -6.83 8.89
C ASN A 83 -0.93 -7.75 8.48
N ARG A 84 -1.13 -8.60 7.48
CA ARG A 84 -0.10 -9.47 6.91
C ARG A 84 -0.37 -9.75 5.44
N ALA A 85 0.68 -10.05 4.70
CA ALA A 85 0.58 -10.57 3.34
C ALA A 85 1.65 -11.64 3.08
N VAL A 86 1.40 -12.52 2.13
CA VAL A 86 2.33 -13.51 1.60
C VAL A 86 2.32 -13.42 0.08
N ALA A 87 3.49 -13.23 -0.51
CA ALA A 87 3.65 -13.24 -1.96
C ALA A 87 4.34 -14.52 -2.43
N LEU A 88 3.95 -15.07 -3.57
CA LEU A 88 4.67 -16.15 -4.25
C LEU A 88 5.51 -15.56 -5.39
N VAL A 89 6.83 -15.53 -5.18
CA VAL A 89 7.80 -15.11 -6.20
C VAL A 89 8.55 -16.34 -6.67
N GLU A 90 8.44 -16.67 -7.95
CA GLU A 90 9.01 -17.90 -8.53
C GLU A 90 8.72 -19.15 -7.67
N ASP A 91 7.44 -19.37 -7.37
CA ASP A 91 6.92 -20.48 -6.55
C ASP A 91 7.49 -20.53 -5.12
N THR A 92 8.10 -19.44 -4.66
CA THR A 92 8.67 -19.33 -3.32
C THR A 92 7.90 -18.31 -2.48
N GLU A 93 7.38 -18.74 -1.34
CA GLU A 93 6.67 -17.88 -0.40
C GLU A 93 7.60 -16.82 0.22
N VAL A 94 7.16 -15.57 0.18
CA VAL A 94 7.78 -14.41 0.83
C VAL A 94 6.78 -13.80 1.79
N ARG A 95 7.10 -13.83 3.08
CA ARG A 95 6.28 -13.19 4.12
C ARG A 95 6.51 -11.69 4.11
N LEU A 96 5.42 -10.93 4.14
CA LEU A 96 5.44 -9.47 4.11
C LEU A 96 4.81 -8.89 5.38
N THR A 97 5.43 -7.84 5.92
CA THR A 97 4.99 -7.09 7.10
C THR A 97 4.53 -5.69 6.72
N PRO A 98 3.54 -5.14 7.44
CA PRO A 98 2.97 -3.84 7.12
C PRO A 98 3.96 -2.70 7.38
N LEU A 99 3.97 -1.70 6.50
CA LEU A 99 4.79 -0.48 6.60
C LEU A 99 4.10 0.67 7.35
N GLY A 100 2.78 0.63 7.50
CA GLY A 100 2.01 1.66 8.22
C GLY A 100 1.95 3.01 7.51
N ILE A 101 1.98 3.02 6.17
CA ILE A 101 1.84 4.22 5.35
C ILE A 101 0.35 4.62 5.34
N PRO A 102 0.00 5.90 5.56
CA PRO A 102 -1.39 6.37 5.45
C PRO A 102 -1.99 6.07 4.07
N GLU A 103 -3.32 5.90 4.03
CA GLU A 103 -4.12 5.77 2.79
C GLU A 103 -3.78 4.55 1.90
N THR A 104 -2.84 3.69 2.33
CA THR A 104 -2.47 2.48 1.60
C THR A 104 -2.26 1.31 2.57
N TYR A 105 -2.50 0.11 2.05
CA TYR A 105 -1.99 -1.10 2.68
C TYR A 105 -0.69 -1.51 2.00
N SER A 106 0.41 -0.99 2.52
CA SER A 106 1.76 -1.30 2.04
C SER A 106 2.45 -2.31 2.94
N PHE A 107 3.05 -3.34 2.34
CA PHE A 107 3.76 -4.43 2.99
C PHE A 107 5.15 -4.61 2.38
N THR A 108 6.15 -5.00 3.18
CA THR A 108 7.49 -5.32 2.68
C THR A 108 7.98 -6.65 3.23
N SER A 109 8.84 -7.34 2.47
CA SER A 109 9.49 -8.54 2.94
C SER A 109 10.44 -8.26 4.11
N ASP A 110 10.25 -8.95 5.24
CA ASP A 110 11.18 -8.91 6.37
C ASP A 110 12.53 -9.52 6.00
N LYS A 111 12.47 -10.74 5.46
CA LYS A 111 13.60 -11.57 5.08
C LYS A 111 13.26 -12.28 3.78
N MET A 112 14.15 -12.14 2.80
CA MET A 112 14.05 -12.94 1.59
C MET A 112 14.43 -14.40 1.87
N PRO A 113 13.67 -15.38 1.34
CA PRO A 113 14.08 -16.78 1.28
C PRO A 113 15.43 -16.94 0.59
N ASP A 114 16.25 -17.89 1.05
CA ASP A 114 17.63 -18.03 0.56
C ASP A 114 17.68 -18.45 -0.93
N VAL A 115 16.67 -19.20 -1.40
CA VAL A 115 16.50 -19.56 -2.82
C VAL A 115 16.39 -18.30 -3.69
N LEU A 116 15.61 -17.31 -3.25
CA LEU A 116 15.43 -16.06 -3.98
C LEU A 116 16.65 -15.14 -3.86
N LYS A 117 17.30 -15.10 -2.68
CA LYS A 117 18.56 -14.35 -2.51
C LYS A 117 19.67 -14.82 -3.45
N GLN A 118 19.81 -16.14 -3.63
CA GLN A 118 20.80 -16.72 -4.54
C GLN A 118 20.56 -16.30 -6.00
N LYS A 119 19.31 -16.01 -6.35
CA LYS A 119 18.91 -15.47 -7.66
C LYS A 119 19.04 -13.94 -7.75
N GLY A 120 19.44 -13.27 -6.68
CA GLY A 120 19.64 -11.83 -6.62
C GLY A 120 18.43 -11.03 -6.15
N PHE A 121 17.31 -11.65 -5.77
CA PHE A 121 16.18 -10.92 -5.21
C PHE A 121 16.48 -10.41 -3.79
N LEU A 122 16.24 -9.13 -3.55
CA LEU A 122 16.63 -8.43 -2.33
C LEU A 122 15.44 -8.04 -1.47
N ARG A 123 14.32 -7.66 -2.08
CA ARG A 123 13.12 -7.22 -1.37
C ARG A 123 11.88 -7.34 -2.26
N VAL A 124 10.76 -7.67 -1.65
CA VAL A 124 9.42 -7.60 -2.25
C VAL A 124 8.60 -6.58 -1.47
N ILE A 125 7.82 -5.77 -2.19
CA ILE A 125 6.90 -4.78 -1.65
C ILE A 125 5.57 -5.01 -2.35
N PHE A 126 4.49 -5.05 -1.58
CA PHE A 126 3.13 -5.11 -2.08
C PHE A 126 2.36 -3.92 -1.52
N THR A 127 1.66 -3.19 -2.38
CA THR A 127 0.87 -2.02 -2.02
C THR A 127 -0.48 -2.10 -2.72
N MET A 128 -1.53 -1.68 -2.02
CA MET A 128 -2.87 -1.44 -2.57
C MET A 128 -3.50 -0.25 -1.84
N GLU A 129 -4.51 0.37 -2.44
CA GLU A 129 -5.25 1.48 -1.83
C GLU A 129 -6.19 0.99 -0.72
N ASP A 130 -6.73 1.91 0.09
CA ASP A 130 -7.48 1.57 1.31
C ASP A 130 -8.93 1.07 1.05
N ASP A 131 -9.36 1.16 -0.20
CA ASP A 131 -10.54 0.56 -0.81
C ASP A 131 -10.26 -0.78 -1.52
N PHE A 132 -9.01 -1.27 -1.45
CA PHE A 132 -8.55 -2.57 -1.93
C PHE A 132 -8.51 -2.71 -3.46
N ASP A 133 -8.18 -1.63 -4.16
CA ASP A 133 -7.84 -1.67 -5.57
C ASP A 133 -6.38 -1.22 -5.83
N ASP A 134 -6.04 -1.06 -7.12
CA ASP A 134 -4.75 -0.59 -7.61
C ASP A 134 -3.56 -1.34 -7.00
N GLU A 135 -3.61 -2.67 -7.07
CA GLU A 135 -2.59 -3.55 -6.52
C GLU A 135 -1.28 -3.47 -7.30
N VAL A 136 -0.20 -3.19 -6.57
CA VAL A 136 1.14 -3.06 -7.12
C VAL A 136 2.11 -3.93 -6.34
N VAL A 137 2.93 -4.67 -7.09
CA VAL A 137 4.10 -5.38 -6.56
C VAL A 137 5.34 -4.70 -7.09
N HIS A 138 6.29 -4.43 -6.20
CA HIS A 138 7.63 -4.02 -6.53
C HIS A 138 8.64 -5.04 -6.00
N ILE A 139 9.59 -5.42 -6.82
CA ILE A 139 10.70 -6.30 -6.45
C ILE A 139 12.01 -5.57 -6.72
N ILE A 140 12.82 -5.43 -5.67
CA ILE A 140 14.18 -4.94 -5.78
C ILE A 140 15.09 -6.15 -5.89
N ALA A 141 15.92 -6.19 -6.92
CA ALA A 141 16.87 -7.25 -7.19
C ALA A 141 18.27 -6.68 -7.50
N ALA A 142 19.29 -7.52 -7.42
CA ALA A 142 20.67 -7.16 -7.69
C ALA A 142 20.91 -7.00 -9.20
N GLY A 143 21.59 -5.92 -9.59
CA GLY A 143 22.15 -5.77 -10.93
C GLY A 143 23.38 -6.64 -11.14
N ASP A 144 24.13 -6.36 -12.20
CA ASP A 144 25.39 -7.07 -12.50
C ASP A 144 26.58 -6.50 -11.74
N GLN A 145 26.61 -5.18 -11.53
CA GLN A 145 27.54 -4.58 -10.58
C GLN A 145 26.94 -4.62 -9.17
N PRO A 146 27.78 -4.69 -8.11
CA PRO A 146 27.28 -4.71 -6.73
C PRO A 146 26.41 -3.51 -6.35
N THR A 147 26.70 -2.35 -6.94
CA THR A 147 26.00 -1.09 -6.72
C THR A 147 24.68 -1.02 -7.49
N ASP A 148 24.60 -1.67 -8.65
CA ASP A 148 23.42 -1.62 -9.51
C ASP A 148 22.24 -2.38 -8.90
N LYS A 149 21.03 -1.88 -9.19
CA LYS A 149 19.78 -2.50 -8.76
C LYS A 149 18.84 -2.64 -9.96
N CYS A 150 18.11 -3.73 -9.96
CA CYS A 150 17.01 -3.96 -10.88
C CYS A 150 15.71 -3.79 -10.12
N PHE A 151 14.82 -2.95 -10.63
CA PHE A 151 13.52 -2.72 -10.06
C PHE A 151 12.47 -3.30 -11.00
N LEU A 152 11.82 -4.39 -10.58
CA LEU A 152 10.75 -5.06 -11.32
C LEU A 152 9.42 -4.68 -10.69
N SER A 153 8.42 -4.39 -11.50
CA SER A 153 7.19 -3.77 -10.99
C SER A 153 5.98 -4.06 -11.86
N THR A 154 4.79 -3.97 -11.28
CA THR A 154 3.51 -3.95 -12.03
C THR A 154 3.42 -2.76 -12.96
N GLU A 155 3.87 -1.61 -12.49
CA GLU A 155 3.82 -0.35 -13.21
C GLU A 155 5.18 0.34 -13.26
N ALA A 156 5.33 1.27 -14.21
CA ALA A 156 6.49 2.15 -14.23
C ALA A 156 6.65 2.84 -12.88
N PHE A 157 7.88 2.90 -12.35
CA PHE A 157 8.15 3.57 -11.08
C PHE A 157 7.72 5.03 -11.17
N LYS A 158 6.56 5.32 -10.60
CA LYS A 158 6.11 6.67 -10.29
C LYS A 158 6.28 6.79 -8.80
N LEU A 159 7.10 7.74 -8.36
CA LEU A 159 6.92 8.26 -7.01
C LEU A 159 5.48 8.80 -6.97
N ARG A 160 4.55 8.04 -6.40
CA ARG A 160 3.22 8.59 -6.05
C ARG A 160 3.52 9.77 -5.12
N GLN A 161 3.26 10.98 -5.61
CA GLN A 161 3.51 12.24 -4.90
C GLN A 161 2.41 12.52 -3.89
#